data_AF-A0A6S7G782-F1
#
_entry.id   AF-A0A6S7G782-F1
#
_cell.length_a   1.000
_cell.length_b   1.000
_cell.length_c   1.000
_cell.angle_alpha   90.00
_cell.angle_beta   90.00
_cell.angle_gamma   90.00
#
_symmetry.space_group_name_H-M   'P 1'
#
loop_
_entity.id
_entity.type
_entity.pdbx_description
1 polymer ?
#
loop_
_entity_poly.entity_id
_entity_poly.type
_entity_poly.pdbx_seq_one_letter_code
_entity_poly.pdbx_strand_id
1 'polypeptide(L)'
;MVNDIKAVSLSNDLSKFADDIAIIAPVYDYEDSAGDEVENMKLWSNENRMSLNMEKTYEMIVRGKVSTPLPDHIPSIKRKEWLKLLGVTMEAIPGKWDKHFEEMMKKLVEEFEVWGEASYNKYVSQIDKFVNRAYRNGYTSNRSDFKATISNRDKKLWSRIINDDKNALRNLLP
;
A
#
# COMPACT_ATOMS: atom_id res chain seq x y z
N MET A 1 22.26 -11.08 17.20
CA MET A 1 21.87 -12.33 16.55
C MET A 1 20.50 -12.19 15.85
N VAL A 2 20.27 -11.06 15.17
CA VAL A 2 18.99 -10.71 14.49
C VAL A 2 19.25 -10.27 13.04
N ASN A 3 20.53 -10.15 12.65
CA ASN A 3 21.00 -9.67 11.33
C ASN A 3 21.66 -10.79 10.50
N ASP A 4 21.50 -12.05 10.92
CA ASP A 4 22.23 -13.18 10.30
C ASP A 4 21.46 -13.80 9.13
N ILE A 5 20.23 -13.34 8.89
CA ILE A 5 19.42 -13.81 7.78
C ILE A 5 19.95 -13.27 6.46
N LYS A 6 20.11 -14.17 5.48
CA LYS A 6 20.63 -13.86 4.15
C LYS A 6 19.79 -14.60 3.13
N ALA A 7 19.68 -14.01 1.94
CA ALA A 7 19.11 -14.70 0.81
C ALA A 7 19.93 -15.95 0.48
N VAL A 8 19.25 -17.00 0.03
CA VAL A 8 19.87 -18.25 -0.44
C VAL A 8 20.64 -17.99 -1.72
N SER A 9 20.03 -17.27 -2.66
CA SER A 9 20.70 -16.88 -3.90
C SER A 9 21.38 -15.52 -3.79
N LEU A 10 22.58 -15.40 -4.35
CA LEU A 10 23.30 -14.12 -4.48
C LEU A 10 22.58 -13.12 -5.40
N SER A 11 21.67 -13.59 -6.25
CA SER A 11 20.84 -12.75 -7.12
C SER A 11 19.67 -12.09 -6.40
N ASN A 12 19.31 -12.61 -5.22
CA ASN A 12 18.13 -12.21 -4.50
C ASN A 12 18.49 -11.13 -3.47
N ASP A 13 17.59 -10.17 -3.29
CA ASP A 13 17.75 -9.12 -2.31
C ASP A 13 16.78 -9.33 -1.15
N LEU A 14 17.27 -9.18 0.07
CA LEU A 14 16.49 -9.35 1.30
C LEU A 14 16.56 -8.05 2.09
N SER A 15 15.41 -7.42 2.24
CA SER A 15 15.24 -6.21 3.04
C SER A 15 14.43 -6.52 4.29
N LYS A 16 14.97 -6.14 5.45
CA LYS A 16 14.34 -6.35 6.75
C LYS A 16 14.11 -5.03 7.45
N PHE A 17 12.91 -4.86 7.99
CA PHE A 17 12.53 -3.71 8.78
C PHE A 17 11.67 -4.15 9.97
N ALA A 18 12.26 -4.15 11.17
CA ALA A 18 11.64 -4.73 12.36
C ALA A 18 11.20 -6.19 12.14
N ASP A 19 9.89 -6.46 12.18
CA ASP A 19 9.25 -7.75 11.92
C ASP A 19 8.90 -7.99 10.44
N ASP A 20 8.85 -6.93 9.62
CA ASP A 20 8.60 -7.03 8.19
C ASP A 20 9.87 -7.44 7.45
N ILE A 21 9.75 -8.47 6.60
CA ILE A 21 10.82 -8.94 5.71
C ILE A 21 10.25 -9.00 4.30
N ALA A 22 10.99 -8.39 3.36
CA ALA A 22 10.71 -8.44 1.93
C ALA A 22 11.87 -9.14 1.22
N ILE A 23 11.54 -10.09 0.35
CA ILE A 23 12.50 -10.80 -0.49
C ILE A 23 12.16 -10.47 -1.93
N ILE A 24 13.16 -10.04 -2.68
CA ILE A 24 13.09 -9.77 -4.11
C ILE A 24 13.90 -10.86 -4.79
N ALA A 25 13.21 -11.78 -5.45
CA ALA A 25 13.81 -12.87 -6.21
C ALA A 25 13.58 -12.61 -7.72
N PRO A 26 14.62 -12.25 -8.49
CA PRO A 26 14.52 -12.21 -9.94
C PRO A 26 14.20 -13.60 -10.48
N VAL A 27 13.23 -13.69 -11.37
CA VAL A 27 12.88 -14.93 -12.07
C VAL A 27 13.41 -14.87 -13.49
N TYR A 28 14.17 -15.88 -13.88
CA TYR A 28 14.67 -16.09 -15.24
C TYR A 28 13.96 -17.28 -15.89
N ASP A 29 14.09 -17.46 -17.21
CA ASP A 29 13.28 -18.42 -18.00
C ASP A 29 13.23 -19.86 -17.45
N TYR A 30 14.21 -20.28 -16.66
CA TYR A 30 14.27 -21.61 -16.05
C TYR A 30 14.63 -21.62 -14.57
N GLU A 31 14.74 -20.44 -13.94
CA GLU A 31 15.24 -20.32 -12.57
C GLU A 31 14.28 -19.44 -11.76
N ASP A 32 13.54 -20.10 -10.87
CA ASP A 32 12.73 -19.47 -9.84
C ASP A 32 13.20 -19.98 -8.48
N SER A 33 13.88 -19.11 -7.73
CA SER A 33 14.41 -19.41 -6.40
C SER A 33 13.47 -18.93 -5.29
N ALA A 34 12.32 -18.32 -5.61
CA ALA A 34 11.44 -17.72 -4.61
C ALA A 34 10.88 -18.75 -3.62
N GLY A 35 10.61 -19.98 -4.09
CA GLY A 35 10.19 -21.10 -3.23
C GLY A 35 11.28 -21.50 -2.22
N ASP A 36 12.52 -21.60 -2.67
CA ASP A 36 13.67 -21.95 -1.82
C ASP A 36 13.93 -20.89 -0.75
N GLU A 37 13.78 -19.61 -1.11
CA GLU A 37 13.89 -18.50 -0.16
C GLU A 37 12.83 -18.57 0.95
N VAL A 38 11.60 -18.94 0.61
CA VAL A 38 10.51 -19.11 1.58
C VAL A 38 10.79 -20.27 2.54
N GLU A 39 11.31 -21.39 2.04
CA GLU A 39 11.69 -22.51 2.89
C GLU A 39 12.88 -22.16 3.79
N ASN A 40 13.89 -21.45 3.28
CA ASN A 40 14.99 -20.94 4.08
C ASN A 40 14.50 -19.99 5.19
N MET A 41 13.55 -19.11 4.89
CA MET A 41 12.90 -18.25 5.88
C MET A 41 12.22 -19.06 6.99
N LYS A 42 11.52 -20.14 6.65
CA LYS A 42 10.87 -21.03 7.64
C LYS A 42 11.91 -21.68 8.54
N LEU A 43 12.98 -22.24 7.96
CA LEU A 43 14.07 -22.87 8.70
C LEU A 43 14.73 -21.87 9.66
N TRP A 44 15.13 -20.71 9.15
CA TRP A 44 15.76 -19.66 9.95
C TRP A 44 14.83 -19.19 11.08
N SER A 45 13.53 -19.04 10.82
CA SER A 45 12.58 -18.64 11.87
C SER A 45 12.54 -19.67 13.00
N ASN A 46 12.48 -20.96 12.65
CA ASN A 46 12.44 -22.06 13.62
C ASN A 46 13.73 -22.14 14.45
N GLU A 47 14.89 -22.02 13.81
CA GLU A 47 16.20 -22.00 14.48
C GLU A 47 16.31 -20.85 15.49
N ASN A 48 15.75 -19.69 15.16
CA ASN A 48 15.74 -18.52 16.03
C ASN A 48 14.53 -18.47 16.99
N ARG A 49 13.75 -19.55 17.08
CA ARG A 49 12.54 -19.65 17.93
C ARG A 49 11.50 -18.57 17.65
N MET A 50 11.40 -18.17 16.39
CA MET A 50 10.38 -17.26 15.87
C MET A 50 9.39 -18.02 14.99
N SER A 51 8.21 -17.45 14.79
CA SER A 51 7.19 -18.01 13.92
C SER A 51 6.87 -17.04 12.78
N LEU A 52 6.77 -17.56 11.56
CA LEU A 52 6.31 -16.79 10.40
C LEU A 52 4.79 -16.71 10.41
N ASN A 53 4.25 -15.50 10.24
CA ASN A 53 2.82 -15.30 10.09
C ASN A 53 2.41 -15.51 8.62
N MET A 54 2.15 -16.76 8.25
CA MET A 54 1.76 -17.13 6.88
C MET A 54 0.45 -16.49 6.40
N GLU A 55 -0.44 -16.04 7.31
CA GLU A 55 -1.67 -15.32 6.93
C GLU A 55 -1.38 -13.89 6.44
N LYS A 56 -0.26 -13.32 6.89
CA LYS A 56 0.24 -11.99 6.50
C LYS A 56 1.37 -12.06 5.48
N THR A 57 1.87 -13.24 5.15
CA THR A 57 2.83 -13.44 4.07
C THR A 57 2.11 -13.49 2.73
N TYR A 58 2.55 -12.66 1.79
CA TYR A 58 1.98 -12.58 0.45
C TYR A 58 3.09 -12.58 -0.59
N GLU A 59 2.78 -13.13 -1.75
CA GLU A 59 3.63 -13.02 -2.93
C GLU A 59 3.02 -12.03 -3.93
N MET A 60 3.86 -11.32 -4.66
CA MET A 60 3.46 -10.42 -5.74
C MET A 60 4.49 -10.53 -6.86
N ILE A 61 4.00 -10.79 -8.07
CA ILE A 61 4.86 -10.83 -9.25
C ILE A 61 4.86 -9.44 -9.88
N VAL A 62 6.03 -8.82 -9.93
CA VAL A 62 6.23 -7.55 -10.63
C VAL A 62 6.75 -7.85 -12.04
N ARG A 63 5.98 -7.53 -13.07
CA ARG A 63 6.39 -7.76 -14.47
C ARG A 63 5.94 -6.63 -15.40
N GLY A 64 6.80 -6.29 -16.35
CA GLY A 64 6.44 -5.42 -17.46
C GLY A 64 5.61 -6.15 -18.53
N LYS A 65 5.54 -5.56 -19.73
CA LYS A 65 4.95 -6.21 -20.91
C LYS A 65 5.90 -7.29 -21.44
N VAL A 66 5.84 -8.46 -20.85
CA VAL A 66 6.60 -9.64 -21.28
C VAL A 66 5.61 -10.74 -21.71
N SER A 67 5.99 -11.60 -22.65
CA SER A 67 5.17 -12.75 -23.09
C SER A 67 5.46 -14.04 -22.33
N THR A 68 6.43 -14.03 -21.41
CA THR A 68 6.80 -15.20 -20.61
C THR A 68 5.64 -15.65 -19.73
N PRO A 69 5.50 -16.98 -19.49
CA PRO A 69 4.51 -17.50 -18.57
C PRO A 69 4.73 -16.92 -17.17
N LEU A 70 3.66 -16.89 -16.37
CA LEU A 70 3.79 -16.50 -14.98
C LEU A 70 4.56 -17.59 -14.22
N PRO A 71 5.46 -17.20 -13.29
CA PRO A 71 6.05 -18.15 -12.36
C PRO A 71 4.98 -18.93 -11.59
N ASP A 72 5.33 -20.16 -11.22
CA ASP A 72 4.44 -21.03 -10.46
C ASP A 72 4.08 -20.38 -9.11
N HIS A 73 2.92 -20.77 -8.57
CA HIS A 73 2.43 -20.23 -7.32
C HIS A 73 3.12 -20.90 -6.13
N ILE A 74 3.71 -20.11 -5.22
CA ILE A 74 4.37 -20.68 -4.03
C ILE A 74 3.32 -21.31 -3.11
N PRO A 75 3.45 -22.60 -2.75
CA PRO A 75 2.49 -23.26 -1.89
C PRO A 75 2.31 -22.54 -0.55
N SER A 76 1.06 -22.41 -0.10
CA SER A 76 0.69 -21.81 1.19
C SER A 76 0.83 -20.28 1.32
N ILE A 77 1.32 -19.57 0.31
CA ILE A 77 1.36 -18.10 0.27
C ILE A 77 0.28 -17.62 -0.68
N LYS A 78 -0.41 -16.52 -0.36
CA LYS A 78 -1.44 -15.96 -1.26
C LYS A 78 -0.79 -14.97 -2.24
N ARG A 79 -1.03 -15.16 -3.54
CA ARG A 79 -0.67 -14.19 -4.59
C ARG A 79 -1.59 -12.97 -4.59
N LYS A 80 -1.00 -11.78 -4.63
CA LYS A 80 -1.70 -10.49 -4.74
C LYS A 80 -1.19 -9.67 -5.91
N GLU A 81 -2.06 -8.81 -6.44
CA GLU A 81 -1.72 -7.83 -7.49
C GLU A 81 -1.10 -6.55 -6.93
N TRP A 82 -1.13 -6.36 -5.61
CA TRP A 82 -0.53 -5.22 -4.94
C TRP A 82 -0.14 -5.59 -3.51
N LEU A 83 0.90 -4.94 -3.00
CA LEU A 83 1.39 -5.09 -1.63
C LEU A 83 1.76 -3.75 -1.04
N LYS A 84 1.62 -3.64 0.28
CA LYS A 84 2.05 -2.47 1.03
C LYS A 84 3.32 -2.80 1.79
N LEU A 85 4.40 -2.09 1.48
CA LEU A 85 5.72 -2.25 2.06
C LEU A 85 6.14 -0.91 2.69
N LEU A 86 6.34 -0.88 4.00
CA LEU A 86 6.78 0.30 4.75
C LEU A 86 5.94 1.58 4.49
N GLY A 87 4.63 1.40 4.27
CA GLY A 87 3.72 2.52 3.98
C GLY A 87 3.59 2.89 2.50
N VAL A 88 4.38 2.29 1.61
CA VAL A 88 4.27 2.44 0.16
C VAL A 88 3.51 1.26 -0.42
N THR A 89 2.53 1.54 -1.26
CA THR A 89 1.71 0.50 -1.90
C THR A 89 2.23 0.31 -3.32
N MET A 90 2.70 -0.88 -3.63
CA MET A 90 3.21 -1.23 -4.95
C MET A 90 2.18 -2.08 -5.67
N GLU A 91 2.03 -1.86 -6.97
CA GLU A 91 1.23 -2.71 -7.86
C GLU A 91 2.13 -3.63 -8.68
N ALA A 92 1.60 -4.79 -9.06
CA ALA A 92 2.27 -5.78 -9.90
C ALA A 92 2.66 -5.22 -11.27
N ILE A 93 1.92 -4.23 -11.77
CA ILE A 93 2.24 -3.51 -13.01
C ILE A 93 3.19 -2.35 -12.69
N PRO A 94 4.45 -2.38 -13.18
CA PRO A 94 5.42 -1.33 -12.91
C PRO A 94 4.94 0.03 -13.41
N GLY A 95 5.17 1.08 -12.62
CA GLY A 95 4.85 2.46 -12.98
C GLY A 95 3.39 2.84 -12.84
N LYS A 96 2.49 1.89 -12.55
CA LYS A 96 1.11 2.17 -12.15
C LYS A 96 1.04 2.33 -10.63
N TRP A 97 0.55 3.48 -10.17
CA TRP A 97 0.48 3.82 -8.75
C TRP A 97 -0.95 4.13 -8.29
N ASP A 98 -1.96 3.74 -9.05
CA ASP A 98 -3.37 4.02 -8.74
C ASP A 98 -3.76 3.58 -7.34
N LYS A 99 -3.35 2.36 -6.94
CA LYS A 99 -3.66 1.86 -5.60
C LYS A 99 -2.94 2.61 -4.49
N HIS A 100 -1.69 3.03 -4.74
CA HIS A 100 -0.97 3.87 -3.80
C HIS A 100 -1.66 5.22 -3.59
N PHE A 101 -2.02 5.88 -4.68
CA PHE A 101 -2.73 7.16 -4.61
C PHE A 101 -4.09 6.98 -3.93
N GLU A 102 -4.87 5.94 -4.25
CA GLU A 102 -6.14 5.65 -3.60
C GLU A 102 -6.01 5.50 -2.08
N GLU A 103 -5.07 4.66 -1.60
CA GLU A 103 -4.84 4.46 -0.17
C GLU A 103 -4.31 5.70 0.54
N MET A 104 -3.39 6.44 -0.10
CA MET A 104 -2.86 7.70 0.42
C MET A 104 -3.98 8.74 0.55
N MET A 105 -4.81 8.91 -0.49
CA MET A 105 -5.92 9.85 -0.47
C MET A 105 -6.95 9.47 0.59
N LYS A 106 -7.28 8.19 0.72
CA LYS A 106 -8.20 7.71 1.77
C LYS A 106 -7.72 8.09 3.16
N LYS A 107 -6.45 7.82 3.48
CA LYS A 107 -5.84 8.20 4.77
C LYS A 107 -5.82 9.70 5.00
N LEU A 108 -5.44 10.47 3.99
CA LEU A 108 -5.43 11.93 4.09
C LEU A 108 -6.83 12.49 4.37
N VAL A 109 -7.87 11.96 3.73
CA VAL A 109 -9.25 12.39 4.05
C VAL A 109 -9.61 12.04 5.50
N GLU A 110 -9.31 10.83 5.97
CA GLU A 110 -9.57 10.40 7.36
C GLU A 110 -8.84 11.26 8.40
N GLU A 111 -7.59 11.65 8.13
CA GLU A 111 -6.82 12.52 9.02
C GLU A 111 -7.33 13.97 9.00
N PHE A 112 -7.73 14.48 7.84
CA PHE A 112 -8.26 15.85 7.72
C PHE A 112 -9.65 16.02 8.35
N GLU A 113 -10.46 14.95 8.48
CA GLU A 113 -11.72 14.98 9.25
C GLU A 113 -11.51 15.48 10.69
N VAL A 114 -10.32 15.23 11.27
CA VAL A 114 -10.00 15.62 12.64
C VAL A 114 -9.55 17.09 12.73
N TRP A 115 -9.12 17.71 11.63
CA TRP A 115 -8.40 18.99 11.64
C TRP A 115 -9.00 20.11 10.76
N GLY A 116 -10.16 19.93 10.14
CA GLY A 116 -11.01 21.00 9.61
C GLY A 116 -10.51 21.74 8.36
N GLU A 117 -11.37 21.84 7.33
CA GLU A 117 -11.10 22.52 6.04
C GLU A 117 -10.62 23.98 6.19
N ALA A 118 -11.04 24.67 7.26
CA ALA A 118 -10.68 26.07 7.52
C ALA A 118 -9.19 26.29 7.83
N SER A 119 -8.52 25.32 8.46
CA SER A 119 -7.16 25.48 8.96
C SER A 119 -6.07 25.12 7.92
N TYR A 120 -6.41 24.37 6.87
CA TYR A 120 -5.42 23.71 6.00
C TYR A 120 -5.55 24.01 4.50
N ASN A 121 -6.26 25.08 4.09
CA ASN A 121 -6.44 25.46 2.68
C ASN A 121 -5.14 25.45 1.85
N LYS A 122 -4.02 25.87 2.44
CA LYS A 122 -2.69 25.81 1.79
C LYS A 122 -2.28 24.37 1.48
N TYR A 123 -2.40 23.44 2.42
CA TYR A 123 -2.03 22.03 2.25
C TYR A 123 -2.94 21.31 1.27
N VAL A 124 -4.26 21.55 1.36
CA VAL A 124 -5.24 21.02 0.39
C VAL A 124 -4.84 21.42 -1.03
N SER A 125 -4.51 22.69 -1.26
CA SER A 125 -4.06 23.17 -2.59
C SER A 125 -2.74 22.54 -3.07
N GLN A 126 -1.85 22.16 -2.15
CA GLN A 126 -0.60 21.49 -2.48
C GLN A 126 -0.83 20.02 -2.84
N ILE A 127 -1.71 19.34 -2.11
CA ILE A 127 -2.14 17.97 -2.40
C ILE A 127 -2.79 17.91 -3.78
N ASP A 128 -3.70 18.84 -4.10
CA ASP A 128 -4.30 18.93 -5.44
C ASP A 128 -3.25 19.14 -6.54
N LYS A 129 -2.26 20.01 -6.31
CA LYS A 129 -1.16 20.21 -7.26
C LYS A 129 -0.34 18.94 -7.45
N PHE A 130 -0.07 18.22 -6.38
CA PHE A 130 0.66 16.95 -6.42
C PHE A 130 -0.10 15.90 -7.23
N VAL A 131 -1.38 15.65 -6.91
CA VAL A 131 -2.22 14.66 -7.62
C VAL A 131 -2.36 15.05 -9.10
N ASN A 132 -2.58 16.33 -9.41
CA ASN A 132 -2.67 16.78 -10.80
C ASN A 132 -1.35 16.59 -11.56
N ARG A 133 -0.19 16.79 -10.93
CA ARG A 133 1.11 16.47 -11.54
C ARG A 133 1.28 14.98 -11.73
N ALA A 134 0.86 14.17 -10.77
CA ALA A 134 0.94 12.72 -10.87
C ALA A 134 0.11 12.19 -12.05
N TYR A 135 -1.12 12.69 -12.19
CA TYR A 135 -1.99 12.40 -13.32
C TYR A 135 -1.38 12.83 -14.66
N ARG A 136 -0.87 14.06 -14.75
CA ARG A 136 -0.24 14.58 -15.98
C ARG A 136 0.97 13.78 -16.43
N ASN A 137 1.73 13.22 -15.49
CA ASN A 137 2.89 12.37 -15.77
C ASN A 137 2.53 10.87 -15.91
N GLY A 138 1.25 10.51 -15.85
CA GLY A 138 0.78 9.14 -16.05
C GLY A 138 1.03 8.19 -14.88
N TYR A 139 1.40 8.67 -13.69
CA TYR A 139 1.58 7.82 -12.51
C TYR A 139 0.25 7.28 -11.96
N THR A 140 -0.83 8.05 -12.15
CA THR A 140 -2.18 7.62 -11.78
C THR A 140 -3.20 8.03 -12.83
N SER A 141 -4.20 7.18 -13.04
CA SER A 141 -5.41 7.47 -13.80
C SER A 141 -6.42 8.31 -13.01
N ASN A 142 -6.26 8.43 -11.68
CA ASN A 142 -7.20 9.11 -10.81
C ASN A 142 -6.90 10.61 -10.70
N ARG A 143 -7.67 11.41 -11.44
CA ARG A 143 -7.71 12.86 -11.28
C ARG A 143 -8.68 13.24 -10.16
N SER A 144 -8.35 12.89 -8.92
CA SER A 144 -9.17 13.28 -7.77
C SER A 144 -8.87 14.73 -7.39
N ASP A 145 -9.94 15.51 -7.17
CA ASP A 145 -9.89 16.83 -6.55
C ASP A 145 -10.11 16.63 -5.04
N PHE A 146 -9.04 16.79 -4.27
CA PHE A 146 -9.03 16.57 -2.84
C PHE A 146 -9.91 17.59 -2.14
N LYS A 147 -9.89 18.86 -2.58
CA LYS A 147 -10.76 19.90 -2.06
C LYS A 147 -12.23 19.57 -2.27
N ALA A 148 -12.60 19.13 -3.48
CA ALA A 148 -13.98 18.72 -3.77
C ALA A 148 -14.39 17.50 -2.92
N THR A 149 -13.45 16.58 -2.68
CA THR A 149 -13.70 15.39 -1.85
C THR A 149 -13.97 15.75 -0.39
N ILE A 150 -13.15 16.62 0.21
CA ILE A 150 -13.37 17.13 1.57
C ILE A 150 -14.70 17.89 1.64
N SER A 151 -14.93 18.85 0.73
CA SER A 151 -16.16 19.65 0.73
C SER A 151 -17.43 18.78 0.61
N ASN A 152 -17.41 17.75 -0.22
CA ASN A 152 -18.54 16.82 -0.35
C ASN A 152 -18.74 15.96 0.90
N ARG A 153 -17.66 15.61 1.60
CA ARG A 153 -17.71 14.82 2.82
C ARG A 153 -18.20 15.65 4.00
N ASP A 154 -17.71 16.87 4.16
CA ASP A 154 -18.17 17.83 5.15
C ASP A 154 -19.66 18.13 4.97
N LYS A 155 -20.11 18.38 3.73
CA LYS A 155 -21.55 18.53 3.43
C LYS A 155 -22.37 17.33 3.91
N LYS A 156 -21.91 16.11 3.66
CA LYS A 156 -22.60 14.88 4.13
C LYS A 156 -22.61 14.79 5.66
N LEU A 157 -21.51 15.14 6.33
CA LEU A 157 -21.43 15.17 7.79
C LEU A 157 -22.42 16.20 8.36
N TRP A 158 -22.43 17.42 7.82
CA TRP A 158 -23.35 18.47 8.23
C TRP A 158 -24.82 18.06 8.00
N SER A 159 -25.14 17.49 6.84
CA SER A 159 -26.49 16.97 6.59
C SER A 159 -26.89 15.89 7.59
N ARG A 160 -25.98 15.01 8.00
CA ARG A 160 -26.27 13.99 9.03
C ARG A 160 -26.55 14.60 10.39
N ILE A 161 -25.78 15.62 10.81
CA ILE A 161 -25.97 16.30 12.09
C ILE A 161 -27.29 17.10 12.09
N ILE A 162 -27.59 17.82 11.01
CA ILE A 162 -28.81 18.64 10.88
C ILE A 162 -30.08 17.76 10.88
N ASN A 163 -30.03 16.61 10.21
CA ASN A 163 -31.15 15.69 10.08
C ASN A 163 -31.37 14.79 11.31
N ASP A 164 -30.45 14.78 12.27
CA ASP A 164 -30.59 14.03 13.52
C ASP A 164 -31.04 14.96 14.65
N ASP A 165 -32.33 14.92 14.97
CA ASP A 165 -32.94 15.74 16.02
C ASP A 165 -32.31 15.54 17.41
N LYS A 166 -31.63 14.41 17.64
CA LYS A 166 -30.99 14.08 18.91
C LYS A 166 -29.51 14.46 18.96
N ASN A 167 -28.95 14.97 17.87
CA ASN A 167 -27.53 15.28 17.80
C ASN A 167 -27.20 16.54 18.63
N ALA A 168 -26.28 16.39 19.59
CA ALA A 168 -25.89 17.46 20.50
C ALA A 168 -25.32 18.70 19.77
N LEU A 169 -24.78 18.53 18.55
CA LEU A 169 -24.17 19.60 17.77
C LEU A 169 -25.17 20.33 16.88
N ARG A 170 -26.42 19.85 16.74
CA ARG A 170 -27.42 20.43 15.83
C ARG A 170 -27.69 21.91 16.12
N ASN A 171 -27.82 22.26 17.40
CA ASN A 171 -28.13 23.63 17.84
C ASN A 171 -26.93 24.59 17.72
N LEU A 172 -25.73 24.08 17.44
CA LEU A 172 -24.51 24.86 17.27
C LEU A 172 -24.20 25.17 15.81
N LEU A 173 -24.94 24.57 14.87
CA LEU A 173 -24.80 24.80 13.44
C LEU A 173 -25.87 25.78 12.96
N PRO A 174 -25.52 26.71 12.05
CA PRO A 174 -26.46 27.70 11.51
C PRO A 174 -27.59 27.06 10.69
#